data_AF-A0A919XVH4-F1
#
_entry.id   AF-A0A919XVH4-F1
#
_cell.length_a   1.000
_cell.length_b   1.000
_cell.length_c   1.000
_cell.angle_alpha   90.00
_cell.angle_beta   90.00
_cell.angle_gamma   90.00
#
_symmetry.space_group_name_H-M   'P 1'
#
loop_
_entity.id
_entity.type
_entity.pdbx_description
1 polymer ?
#
loop_
_entity_poly.entity_id
_entity_poly.type
_entity_poly.pdbx_seq_one_letter_code
_entity_poly.pdbx_strand_id
1 'polypeptide(L)'
;MIYWGIGALGAALVAGMAYRKQSLSLSGMTAAILMGTVYFGAAQGAWFWFGLLLLFFISSSILSKVKAERKHELEKSYAKTGRRDAGQVFANGGAGMAACLGYAIWPDPFWAYFVLGTLAAVTADTWATELGGLSRRQPRSLLTWRPVPAGTSGGVSLLGSGAALLGALMIGGAGWLLLAWPEWESWAVWLGLGETVSGWVGSLGQFAGGSREGSIALPMGLSLGQWLLIGGTSGFVGAYVDSLLGATVQRMYRCPVCDKQVEVEAHCGKPTLPDRGLVWMNNDAVNILSALAAGLIAAGLGLWLG
;
A
#
# COMPACT_ATOMS: atom_id res chain seq x y z
N MET A 1 3.68 -22.48 12.16
CA MET A 1 3.24 -23.05 10.86
C MET A 1 1.79 -22.73 10.49
N ILE A 2 0.82 -22.83 11.41
CA ILE A 2 -0.60 -22.62 11.10
C ILE A 2 -0.93 -21.23 10.49
N TYR A 3 -0.34 -20.16 11.03
CA TYR A 3 -0.57 -18.79 10.54
C TYR A 3 -0.11 -18.59 9.09
N TRP A 4 0.98 -19.23 8.67
CA TRP A 4 1.44 -19.20 7.28
C TRP A 4 0.42 -19.85 6.34
N GLY A 5 -0.19 -20.97 6.75
CA GLY A 5 -1.24 -21.63 5.99
C GLY A 5 -2.51 -20.78 5.87
N ILE A 6 -2.96 -20.16 6.97
CA ILE A 6 -4.13 -19.27 6.98
C ILE A 6 -3.87 -18.04 6.08
N GLY A 7 -2.69 -17.42 6.22
CA GLY A 7 -2.28 -16.29 5.40
C GLY A 7 -2.26 -16.61 3.92
N ALA A 8 -1.69 -17.78 3.56
CA ALA A 8 -1.65 -18.24 2.17
C ALA A 8 -3.06 -18.49 1.60
N LEU A 9 -3.94 -19.15 2.36
CA LEU A 9 -5.32 -19.40 1.93
C LEU A 9 -6.11 -18.09 1.78
N GLY A 10 -6.04 -17.20 2.77
CA GLY A 10 -6.72 -15.90 2.72
C GLY A 10 -6.22 -15.04 1.56
N ALA A 11 -4.90 -14.96 1.37
CA ALA A 11 -4.29 -14.22 0.27
C ALA A 11 -4.64 -14.84 -1.09
N ALA A 12 -4.67 -16.17 -1.21
CA ALA A 12 -5.07 -16.87 -2.45
C ALA A 12 -6.52 -16.58 -2.82
N LEU A 13 -7.44 -16.57 -1.85
CA LEU A 13 -8.84 -16.23 -2.10
C LEU A 13 -8.98 -14.79 -2.60
N VAL A 14 -8.38 -13.82 -1.90
CA VAL A 14 -8.48 -12.40 -2.27
C VAL A 14 -7.79 -12.11 -3.60
N ALA A 15 -6.55 -12.58 -3.78
CA ALA A 15 -5.78 -12.38 -5.00
C ALA A 15 -6.42 -13.10 -6.20
N GLY A 16 -6.95 -14.32 -6.00
CA GLY A 16 -7.68 -15.06 -7.02
C GLY A 16 -8.94 -14.34 -7.49
N MET A 17 -9.74 -13.77 -6.56
CA MET A 17 -10.88 -12.93 -6.90
C MET A 17 -10.46 -11.67 -7.66
N ALA A 18 -9.37 -11.01 -7.23
CA ALA A 18 -8.85 -9.82 -7.91
C ALA A 18 -8.29 -10.13 -9.31
N TYR A 19 -7.66 -11.29 -9.50
CA TYR A 19 -7.23 -11.77 -10.80
C TYR A 19 -8.43 -12.00 -11.73
N ARG A 20 -9.49 -12.68 -11.25
CA ARG A 20 -10.72 -12.89 -12.03
C ARG A 20 -11.40 -11.57 -12.42
N LYS A 21 -11.38 -10.58 -11.52
CA LYS A 21 -11.92 -9.24 -11.76
C LYS A 21 -10.96 -8.32 -12.54
N GLN A 22 -9.94 -8.86 -13.19
CA GLN A 22 -8.94 -8.13 -14.01
C GLN A 22 -8.22 -6.99 -13.27
N SER A 23 -8.10 -7.06 -11.94
CA SER A 23 -7.35 -6.08 -11.15
C SER A 23 -5.87 -6.46 -11.02
N LEU A 24 -5.56 -7.75 -11.03
CA LEU A 24 -4.20 -8.29 -11.02
C LEU A 24 -3.93 -9.13 -12.27
N SER A 25 -2.70 -9.07 -12.78
CA SER A 25 -2.17 -10.02 -13.74
C SER A 25 -1.81 -11.34 -13.05
N LEU A 26 -1.36 -12.36 -13.78
CA LEU A 26 -0.97 -13.63 -13.17
C LEU A 26 0.25 -13.45 -12.24
N SER A 27 1.25 -12.67 -12.68
CA SER A 27 2.42 -12.34 -11.86
C SER A 27 2.04 -11.47 -10.66
N GLY A 28 1.12 -10.52 -10.84
CA GLY A 28 0.58 -9.73 -9.73
C GLY A 28 -0.16 -10.58 -8.69
N MET A 29 -0.92 -11.59 -9.14
CA MET A 29 -1.63 -12.51 -8.25
C MET A 29 -0.65 -13.33 -7.41
N THR A 30 0.38 -13.93 -8.01
CA THR A 30 1.37 -14.72 -7.26
C THR A 30 2.16 -13.86 -6.28
N ALA A 31 2.54 -12.64 -6.68
CA ALA A 31 3.17 -11.67 -5.78
C ALA A 31 2.27 -11.29 -4.60
N ALA A 32 0.97 -11.04 -4.85
CA ALA A 32 0.00 -10.72 -3.81
C ALA A 32 -0.24 -11.88 -2.83
N ILE A 33 -0.23 -13.13 -3.32
CA ILE A 33 -0.33 -14.33 -2.47
C ILE A 33 0.89 -14.42 -1.55
N LEU A 34 2.10 -14.30 -2.10
CA LEU A 34 3.33 -14.32 -1.32
C LEU A 34 3.32 -13.22 -0.26
N MET A 35 3.03 -11.99 -0.67
CA MET A 35 3.01 -10.85 0.23
C MET A 35 1.96 -11.01 1.34
N GLY A 36 0.72 -11.38 1.01
CA GLY A 36 -0.33 -11.62 2.00
C GLY A 36 0.04 -12.75 2.98
N THR A 37 0.68 -13.81 2.49
CA THR A 37 1.21 -14.90 3.31
C THR A 37 2.24 -14.39 4.32
N VAL A 38 3.17 -13.54 3.90
CA VAL A 38 4.21 -12.96 4.78
C VAL A 38 3.59 -12.00 5.79
N TYR A 39 2.70 -11.09 5.35
CA TYR A 39 2.06 -10.12 6.24
C TYR A 39 1.30 -10.79 7.39
N PHE A 40 0.62 -11.90 7.13
CA PHE A 40 -0.11 -12.63 8.18
C PHE A 40 0.79 -13.62 8.93
N GLY A 41 1.64 -14.36 8.21
CA GLY A 41 2.47 -15.43 8.77
C GLY A 41 3.63 -14.93 9.64
N ALA A 42 4.40 -13.96 9.15
CA ALA A 42 5.57 -13.41 9.87
C ALA A 42 5.14 -12.65 11.14
N ALA A 43 3.96 -12.04 11.10
CA ALA A 43 3.38 -11.35 12.24
C ALA A 43 2.58 -12.24 13.20
N GLN A 44 2.79 -13.56 13.16
CA GLN A 44 2.18 -14.53 14.07
C GLN A 44 0.63 -14.52 14.05
N GLY A 45 0.03 -14.19 12.90
CA GLY A 45 -1.42 -14.16 12.71
C GLY A 45 -2.11 -12.86 13.17
N ALA A 46 -1.36 -11.83 13.54
CA ALA A 46 -1.93 -10.56 13.95
C ALA A 46 -2.67 -9.87 12.78
N TRP A 47 -3.96 -9.60 12.98
CA TRP A 47 -4.83 -8.98 11.97
C TRP A 47 -4.42 -7.55 11.61
N PHE A 48 -3.68 -6.87 12.48
CA PHE A 48 -3.15 -5.53 12.22
C PHE A 48 -2.44 -5.44 10.86
N TRP A 49 -1.49 -6.32 10.61
CA TRP A 49 -0.63 -6.26 9.42
C TRP A 49 -1.40 -6.62 8.15
N PHE A 50 -2.06 -7.78 8.16
CA PHE A 50 -2.80 -8.26 7.00
C PHE A 50 -4.06 -7.43 6.73
N GLY A 51 -4.74 -6.96 7.78
CA GLY A 51 -5.92 -6.11 7.71
C GLY A 51 -5.63 -4.76 7.07
N LEU A 52 -4.53 -4.11 7.44
CA LEU A 52 -4.09 -2.87 6.77
C LEU A 52 -3.75 -3.11 5.29
N LEU A 53 -3.07 -4.21 4.97
CA LEU A 53 -2.77 -4.58 3.59
C LEU A 53 -4.05 -4.80 2.76
N LEU A 54 -5.01 -5.54 3.32
CA LEU A 54 -6.31 -5.77 2.68
C LEU A 54 -7.08 -4.46 2.49
N LEU A 55 -7.09 -3.58 3.50
CA LEU A 55 -7.77 -2.29 3.43
C LEU A 55 -7.21 -1.43 2.30
N PHE A 56 -5.89 -1.28 2.23
CA PHE A 56 -5.22 -0.62 1.11
C PHE A 56 -5.62 -1.25 -0.22
N PHE A 57 -5.45 -2.56 -0.36
CA PHE A 57 -5.62 -3.26 -1.62
C PHE A 57 -7.06 -3.19 -2.13
N ILE A 58 -8.04 -3.47 -1.26
CA ILE A 58 -9.47 -3.49 -1.61
C ILE A 58 -9.94 -2.08 -1.94
N SER A 59 -9.67 -1.10 -1.07
CA SER A 59 -10.11 0.29 -1.29
C SER A 59 -9.52 0.87 -2.57
N SER A 60 -8.22 0.69 -2.79
CA SER A 60 -7.52 1.15 -3.99
C SER A 60 -8.03 0.43 -5.26
N SER A 61 -8.29 -0.87 -5.19
CA SER A 61 -8.84 -1.62 -6.33
C SER A 61 -10.28 -1.23 -6.67
N ILE A 62 -11.09 -0.83 -5.68
CA ILE A 62 -12.42 -0.27 -5.91
C ILE A 62 -12.29 1.09 -6.60
N LEU A 63 -11.45 1.99 -6.08
CA LEU A 63 -11.24 3.33 -6.64
C LEU A 63 -10.71 3.30 -8.07
N SER A 64 -9.80 2.38 -8.40
CA SER A 64 -9.29 2.20 -9.77
C SER A 64 -10.38 1.85 -10.79
N LYS A 65 -11.52 1.32 -10.34
CA LYS A 65 -12.67 1.01 -11.22
C LYS A 65 -13.68 2.13 -11.30
N VAL A 66 -13.62 3.11 -10.40
CA VAL A 66 -14.53 4.25 -10.42
C VAL A 66 -14.26 5.08 -11.68
N LYS A 67 -15.25 5.07 -12.58
CA LYS A 67 -15.26 5.81 -13.87
C LYS A 67 -14.09 5.47 -14.81
N ALA A 68 -13.75 4.18 -14.90
CA ALA A 68 -12.76 3.67 -15.86
C ALA A 68 -13.01 4.12 -17.31
N GLU A 69 -14.28 4.19 -17.74
CA GLU A 69 -14.64 4.64 -19.10
C GLU A 69 -14.29 6.11 -19.38
N ARG A 70 -14.43 6.99 -18.38
CA ARG A 70 -14.13 8.42 -18.53
C ARG A 70 -12.62 8.70 -18.47
N LYS A 71 -11.85 7.79 -17.85
CA LYS A 71 -10.39 7.81 -17.88
C LYS A 71 -9.84 7.28 -19.19
N HIS A 72 -10.55 6.36 -19.85
CA HIS A 72 -10.11 5.73 -21.11
C HIS A 72 -9.88 6.73 -22.26
N GLU A 73 -10.58 7.87 -22.29
CA GLU A 73 -10.33 8.96 -23.26
C GLU A 73 -9.04 9.75 -22.96
N LEU A 74 -8.62 9.85 -21.70
CA LEU A 74 -7.37 10.49 -21.27
C LEU A 74 -6.16 9.51 -21.40
N GLU A 75 -6.41 8.21 -21.20
CA GLU A 75 -5.44 7.11 -21.19
C GLU A 75 -4.87 6.72 -22.56
N LYS A 76 -5.56 7.06 -23.67
CA LYS A 76 -5.03 6.86 -25.04
C LYS A 76 -3.68 7.57 -25.30
N SER A 77 -3.23 8.41 -24.36
CA SER A 77 -1.95 9.12 -24.43
C SER A 77 -0.86 8.70 -23.45
N TYR A 78 -1.15 7.83 -22.49
CA TYR A 78 -0.23 7.53 -21.39
C TYR A 78 -0.34 6.04 -21.08
N ALA A 79 0.19 5.22 -21.99
CA ALA A 79 0.12 3.78 -21.89
C ALA A 79 0.78 3.29 -20.59
N LYS A 80 -0.03 2.94 -19.57
CA LYS A 80 0.21 1.86 -18.59
C LYS A 80 -1.04 1.60 -17.74
N THR A 81 -2.25 1.66 -18.28
CA THR A 81 -3.45 1.20 -17.55
C THR A 81 -3.77 -0.25 -17.94
N GLY A 82 -3.29 -1.14 -17.08
CA GLY A 82 -3.48 -2.58 -17.17
C GLY A 82 -3.41 -3.20 -15.79
N ARG A 83 -3.87 -4.45 -15.72
CA ARG A 83 -3.86 -5.29 -14.52
C ARG A 83 -2.51 -5.14 -13.77
N ARG A 84 -2.53 -4.91 -12.46
CA ARG A 84 -1.28 -4.73 -11.69
C ARG A 84 -0.39 -5.96 -11.79
N ASP A 85 0.89 -5.76 -12.08
CA ASP A 85 1.89 -6.82 -12.17
C ASP A 85 2.68 -7.01 -10.88
N ALA A 86 3.58 -8.01 -10.88
CA ALA A 86 4.41 -8.30 -9.72
C ALA A 86 5.28 -7.10 -9.30
N GLY A 87 5.81 -6.35 -10.27
CA GLY A 87 6.65 -5.18 -10.02
C GLY A 87 5.88 -4.13 -9.22
N GLN A 88 4.68 -3.78 -9.69
CA GLN A 88 3.81 -2.81 -9.00
C GLN A 88 3.34 -3.31 -7.62
N VAL A 89 3.06 -4.60 -7.48
CA VAL A 89 2.65 -5.19 -6.20
C VAL A 89 3.79 -5.09 -5.16
N PHE A 90 5.02 -5.45 -5.54
CA PHE A 90 6.17 -5.34 -4.65
C PHE A 90 6.60 -3.88 -4.42
N ALA A 91 6.46 -3.00 -5.41
CA ALA A 91 6.76 -1.59 -5.24
C ALA A 91 5.88 -0.96 -4.15
N ASN A 92 4.60 -1.29 -4.14
CA ASN A 92 3.65 -0.69 -3.19
C ASN A 92 3.59 -1.41 -1.83
N GLY A 93 3.84 -2.71 -1.76
CA GLY A 93 3.67 -3.48 -0.52
C GLY A 93 4.93 -4.15 0.02
N GLY A 94 6.02 -4.17 -0.75
CA GLY A 94 7.27 -4.86 -0.42
C GLY A 94 8.01 -4.26 0.77
N ALA A 95 8.00 -2.93 0.93
CA ALA A 95 8.58 -2.27 2.10
C ALA A 95 7.90 -2.72 3.40
N GLY A 96 6.56 -2.76 3.42
CA GLY A 96 5.83 -3.28 4.57
C GLY A 96 6.00 -4.80 4.75
N MET A 97 6.16 -5.57 3.66
CA MET A 97 6.48 -7.00 3.73
C MET A 97 7.83 -7.23 4.43
N ALA A 98 8.85 -6.44 4.08
CA ALA A 98 10.15 -6.47 4.72
C ALA A 98 10.07 -6.09 6.20
N ALA A 99 9.22 -5.12 6.56
CA ALA A 99 8.97 -4.76 7.95
C ALA A 99 8.30 -5.87 8.75
N CYS A 100 7.36 -6.63 8.17
CA CYS A 100 6.78 -7.82 8.82
C CYS A 100 7.85 -8.89 9.10
N LEU A 101 8.80 -9.09 8.20
CA LEU A 101 9.94 -9.99 8.42
C LEU A 101 10.90 -9.43 9.48
N GLY A 102 11.15 -8.12 9.47
CA GLY A 102 11.93 -7.42 10.49
C GLY A 102 11.34 -7.60 11.89
N TYR A 103 10.02 -7.45 12.02
CA TYR A 103 9.29 -7.69 13.26
C TYR A 103 9.42 -9.14 13.74
N ALA A 104 9.40 -10.12 12.84
CA ALA A 104 9.58 -11.53 13.19
C ALA A 104 10.97 -11.85 13.76
N ILE A 105 11.99 -11.06 13.37
CA ILE A 105 13.37 -11.21 13.85
C ILE A 105 13.57 -10.40 15.14
N TRP A 106 13.09 -9.16 15.15
CA TRP A 106 13.21 -8.22 16.26
C TRP A 106 11.85 -7.55 16.52
N PRO A 107 11.06 -8.08 17.47
CA PRO A 107 9.74 -7.56 17.79
C PRO A 107 9.84 -6.19 18.48
N ASP A 108 9.70 -5.13 17.69
CA ASP A 108 9.74 -3.73 18.13
C ASP A 108 8.55 -2.94 17.53
N PRO A 109 7.91 -2.01 18.29
CA PRO A 109 6.81 -1.19 17.80
C PRO A 109 7.15 -0.36 16.54
N PHE A 110 8.44 -0.06 16.32
CA PHE A 110 8.95 0.58 15.10
C PHE A 110 8.33 -0.02 13.84
N TRP A 111 8.28 -1.35 13.74
CA TRP A 111 7.81 -2.03 12.54
C TRP A 111 6.32 -1.79 12.27
N ALA A 112 5.50 -1.70 13.33
CA ALA A 112 4.06 -1.48 13.20
C ALA A 112 3.77 -0.08 12.66
N TYR A 113 4.46 0.93 13.20
CA TYR A 113 4.37 2.29 12.69
C TYR A 113 4.96 2.41 11.28
N PHE A 114 6.06 1.71 10.99
CA PHE A 114 6.66 1.70 9.66
C PHE A 114 5.70 1.12 8.61
N VAL A 115 5.05 -0.02 8.90
CA VAL A 115 4.02 -0.59 8.02
C VAL A 115 2.83 0.36 7.87
N LEU A 116 2.36 0.97 8.95
CA LEU A 116 1.31 1.98 8.88
C LEU A 116 1.68 3.11 7.92
N GLY A 117 2.90 3.65 8.03
CA GLY A 117 3.39 4.74 7.18
C GLY A 117 3.50 4.36 5.71
N THR A 118 4.11 3.21 5.42
CA THR A 118 4.24 2.70 4.05
C THR A 118 2.87 2.51 3.40
N LEU A 119 1.94 1.84 4.08
CA LEU A 119 0.58 1.58 3.58
C LEU A 119 -0.25 2.87 3.49
N ALA A 120 -0.07 3.81 4.40
CA ALA A 120 -0.72 5.12 4.35
C ALA A 120 -0.28 5.91 3.12
N ALA A 121 1.01 5.91 2.79
CA ALA A 121 1.54 6.62 1.62
C ALA A 121 1.06 6.02 0.30
N VAL A 122 1.15 4.70 0.13
CA VAL A 122 0.68 4.06 -1.11
C VAL A 122 -0.84 4.15 -1.27
N THR A 123 -1.59 4.17 -0.18
CA THR A 123 -3.04 4.44 -0.21
C THR A 123 -3.31 5.89 -0.59
N ALA A 124 -2.61 6.84 0.03
CA ALA A 124 -2.75 8.27 -0.24
C ALA A 124 -2.44 8.59 -1.71
N ASP A 125 -1.32 8.10 -2.23
CA ASP A 125 -0.91 8.29 -3.61
C ASP A 125 -1.92 7.67 -4.59
N THR A 126 -2.34 6.42 -4.33
CA THR A 126 -3.34 5.77 -5.19
C THR A 126 -4.66 6.56 -5.20
N TRP A 127 -5.16 6.99 -4.04
CA TRP A 127 -6.37 7.78 -3.96
C TRP A 127 -6.22 9.15 -4.64
N ALA A 128 -5.06 9.79 -4.48
CA ALA A 128 -4.73 11.06 -5.11
C ALA A 128 -4.77 10.97 -6.63
N THR A 129 -4.17 9.94 -7.20
CA THR A 129 -4.12 9.72 -8.65
C THR A 129 -5.50 9.33 -9.18
N GLU A 130 -6.18 8.40 -8.52
CA GLU A 130 -7.46 7.86 -8.98
C GLU A 130 -8.61 8.89 -8.92
N LEU A 131 -8.68 9.71 -7.87
CA LEU A 131 -9.69 10.76 -7.73
C LEU A 131 -9.22 12.10 -8.29
N GLY A 132 -7.93 12.43 -8.18
CA GLY A 132 -7.37 13.66 -8.73
C GLY A 132 -7.45 13.74 -10.25
N GLY A 133 -7.36 12.61 -10.95
CA GLY A 133 -7.61 12.54 -12.40
C GLY A 133 -9.03 12.95 -12.82
N LEU A 134 -9.98 12.97 -11.88
CA LEU A 134 -11.36 13.44 -12.11
C LEU A 134 -11.55 14.94 -11.82
N SER A 135 -10.48 15.64 -11.45
CA SER A 135 -10.52 17.08 -11.17
C SER A 135 -10.96 17.88 -12.39
N ARG A 136 -11.90 18.81 -12.20
CA ARG A 136 -12.33 19.77 -13.25
C ARG A 136 -11.28 20.84 -13.53
N ARG A 137 -10.40 21.11 -12.56
CA ARG A 137 -9.29 22.05 -12.70
C ARG A 137 -8.04 21.28 -13.08
N GLN A 138 -7.24 21.86 -13.98
CA GLN A 138 -5.94 21.27 -14.33
C GLN A 138 -5.08 21.12 -13.06
N PRO A 139 -4.38 19.99 -12.89
CA PRO A 139 -3.35 19.88 -11.87
C PRO A 139 -2.26 20.90 -12.15
N ARG A 140 -1.41 21.13 -11.16
CA ARG A 140 -0.27 22.03 -11.29
C ARG A 140 0.98 21.30 -10.85
N SER A 141 2.10 21.62 -11.49
CA SER A 141 3.41 21.05 -11.14
C SER A 141 3.79 21.44 -9.72
N LEU A 142 4.21 20.48 -8.90
CA LEU A 142 4.70 20.75 -7.53
C LEU A 142 5.95 21.66 -7.52
N LEU A 143 6.77 21.60 -8.57
CA LEU A 143 8.02 22.38 -8.67
C LEU A 143 7.81 23.83 -9.10
N THR A 144 6.97 24.04 -10.12
CA THR A 144 6.82 25.36 -10.76
C THR A 144 5.50 26.05 -10.43
N TRP A 145 4.56 25.31 -9.85
CA TRP A 145 3.19 25.71 -9.55
C TRP A 145 2.36 26.14 -10.75
N ARG A 146 2.87 25.88 -11.97
CA ARG A 146 2.19 26.13 -13.24
C ARG A 146 1.19 25.01 -13.56
N PRO A 147 0.07 25.32 -14.24
CA PRO A 147 -0.86 24.29 -14.72
C PRO A 147 -0.16 23.30 -15.65
N VAL A 148 -0.44 22.01 -15.46
CA VAL A 148 0.07 20.90 -16.28
C VAL A 148 -1.09 20.00 -16.72
N PRO A 149 -0.95 19.26 -17.84
CA PRO A 149 -1.94 18.28 -18.24
C PRO A 149 -2.20 17.22 -17.15
N ALA A 150 -3.44 16.75 -17.06
CA ALA A 150 -3.78 15.63 -16.18
C ALA A 150 -2.95 14.38 -16.55
N GLY A 151 -2.46 13.68 -15.54
CA GLY A 151 -1.56 12.53 -15.71
C GLY A 151 -0.07 12.88 -15.83
N THR A 152 0.31 14.17 -15.75
CA THR A 152 1.73 14.55 -15.71
C THR A 152 2.34 14.12 -14.36
N SER A 153 3.43 13.36 -14.40
CA SER A 153 4.20 13.00 -13.20
C SER A 153 4.61 14.25 -12.42
N GLY A 154 4.30 14.27 -11.11
CA GLY A 154 4.47 15.43 -10.22
C GLY A 154 3.42 16.53 -10.30
N GLY A 155 2.31 16.28 -11.00
CA GLY A 155 1.15 17.17 -11.04
C GLY A 155 0.21 16.93 -9.85
N VAL A 156 -0.01 17.96 -9.03
CA VAL A 156 -0.91 17.90 -7.87
C VAL A 156 -2.20 18.69 -8.13
N SER A 157 -3.33 18.17 -7.63
CA SER A 157 -4.63 18.86 -7.66
C SER A 157 -5.21 18.96 -6.26
N LEU A 158 -6.14 19.91 -6.05
CA LEU A 158 -6.83 20.04 -4.77
C LEU A 158 -7.68 18.81 -4.45
N LEU A 159 -8.37 18.25 -5.44
CA LEU A 159 -9.15 17.03 -5.28
C LEU A 159 -8.25 15.83 -4.95
N GLY A 160 -7.12 15.70 -5.65
CA GLY A 160 -6.13 14.66 -5.37
C GLY A 160 -5.52 14.80 -3.98
N SER A 161 -5.20 16.02 -3.53
CA SER A 161 -4.65 16.26 -2.19
C SER A 161 -5.67 15.92 -1.09
N GLY A 162 -6.94 16.29 -1.28
CA GLY A 162 -8.01 15.90 -0.36
C GLY A 162 -8.20 14.38 -0.30
N ALA A 163 -8.15 13.70 -1.45
CA ALA A 163 -8.19 12.25 -1.53
C ALA A 163 -6.99 11.58 -0.85
N ALA A 164 -5.79 12.13 -1.03
CA ALA A 164 -4.56 11.67 -0.38
C ALA A 164 -4.70 11.69 1.15
N LEU A 165 -5.14 12.83 1.69
CA LEU A 165 -5.33 13.01 3.13
C LEU A 165 -6.39 12.03 3.68
N LEU A 166 -7.52 11.88 3.00
CA LEU A 166 -8.57 10.94 3.42
C LEU A 166 -8.10 9.48 3.39
N GLY A 167 -7.35 9.07 2.36
CA GLY A 167 -6.78 7.74 2.27
C GLY A 167 -5.76 7.47 3.39
N ALA A 168 -4.89 8.44 3.68
CA ALA A 168 -3.92 8.36 4.76
C ALA A 168 -4.58 8.27 6.15
N LEU A 169 -5.60 9.11 6.41
CA LEU A 169 -6.40 9.08 7.64
C LEU A 169 -7.15 7.75 7.81
N MET A 170 -7.67 7.18 6.72
CA MET A 170 -8.34 5.89 6.74
C MET A 170 -7.40 4.78 7.23
N ILE A 171 -6.15 4.76 6.75
CA ILE A 171 -5.14 3.79 7.20
C ILE A 171 -4.78 4.03 8.67
N GLY A 172 -4.59 5.28 9.09
CA GLY A 172 -4.36 5.65 10.50
C GLY A 172 -5.46 5.14 11.43
N GLY A 173 -6.72 5.46 11.12
CA GLY A 173 -7.88 5.03 11.91
C GLY A 173 -8.08 3.51 11.92
N ALA A 174 -7.81 2.85 10.80
CA ALA A 174 -7.84 1.38 10.74
C ALA A 174 -6.73 0.73 11.58
N GLY A 175 -5.54 1.34 11.62
CA GLY A 175 -4.46 0.88 12.49
C GLY A 175 -4.89 0.89 13.96
N TRP A 176 -5.47 2.00 14.43
CA TRP A 176 -6.04 2.09 15.77
C TRP A 176 -7.13 1.05 16.02
N LEU A 177 -8.08 0.90 15.09
CA LEU A 177 -9.19 -0.04 15.23
C LEU A 177 -8.72 -1.49 15.28
N LEU A 178 -7.74 -1.86 14.45
CA LEU A 178 -7.21 -3.23 14.39
C LEU A 178 -6.39 -3.59 15.63
N LEU A 179 -5.76 -2.61 16.29
CA LEU A 179 -5.13 -2.81 17.59
C LEU A 179 -6.13 -2.92 18.74
N ALA A 180 -7.23 -2.17 18.65
CA ALA A 180 -8.35 -2.29 19.59
C ALA A 180 -9.20 -3.56 19.34
N TRP A 181 -9.00 -4.24 18.20
CA TRP A 181 -9.77 -5.42 17.83
C TRP A 181 -9.29 -6.64 18.63
N PRO A 182 -10.19 -7.39 19.29
CA PRO A 182 -9.80 -8.58 20.03
C PRO A 182 -9.15 -9.62 19.09
N GLU A 183 -7.92 -10.02 19.41
CA GLU A 183 -7.22 -11.14 18.75
C GLU A 183 -8.10 -12.39 18.76
N TRP A 184 -7.85 -13.30 17.83
CA TRP A 184 -8.73 -14.40 17.46
C TRP A 184 -9.16 -15.31 18.65
N GLU A 185 -8.35 -15.38 19.70
CA GLU A 185 -8.63 -16.13 20.93
C GLU A 185 -9.91 -15.65 21.64
N SER A 186 -10.19 -14.36 21.50
CA SER A 186 -11.38 -13.72 22.07
C SER A 186 -12.65 -14.25 21.42
N TRP A 187 -12.69 -14.48 20.10
CA TRP A 187 -13.92 -14.92 19.44
C TRP A 187 -14.25 -16.39 19.71
N ALA A 188 -13.23 -17.26 19.89
CA ALA A 188 -13.47 -18.64 20.26
C ALA A 188 -14.13 -18.72 21.65
N VAL A 189 -13.64 -17.89 22.58
CA VAL A 189 -14.22 -17.72 23.92
C VAL A 189 -15.62 -17.11 23.86
N TRP A 190 -15.84 -16.06 23.06
CA TRP A 190 -17.14 -15.41 22.90
C TRP A 190 -18.22 -16.27 22.21
N LEU A 191 -17.83 -17.19 21.32
CA LEU A 191 -18.74 -18.14 20.67
C LEU A 191 -19.03 -19.38 21.52
N GLY A 192 -18.55 -19.45 22.76
CA GLY A 192 -18.70 -20.63 23.62
C GLY A 192 -17.89 -21.85 23.14
N LEU A 193 -16.97 -21.64 22.19
CA LEU A 193 -16.07 -22.66 21.65
C LEU A 193 -14.69 -22.61 22.31
N GLY A 194 -14.53 -21.79 23.36
CA GLY A 194 -13.26 -21.44 23.97
C GLY A 194 -12.48 -22.65 24.46
N GLU A 195 -13.14 -23.60 25.14
CA GLU A 195 -12.50 -24.83 25.64
C GLU A 195 -12.23 -25.85 24.52
N THR A 196 -13.14 -25.99 23.56
CA THR A 196 -12.98 -26.93 22.46
C THR A 196 -11.86 -26.48 21.51
N VAL A 197 -11.89 -25.22 21.08
CA VAL A 197 -10.89 -24.64 20.16
C VAL A 197 -9.53 -24.46 20.85
N SER A 198 -9.48 -24.07 22.12
CA SER A 198 -8.21 -24.07 22.87
C SER A 198 -7.66 -25.49 23.06
N GLY A 199 -8.52 -26.51 23.19
CA GLY A 199 -8.12 -27.92 23.20
C GLY A 199 -7.55 -28.39 21.86
N TRP A 200 -8.19 -28.09 20.74
CA TRP A 200 -7.69 -28.41 19.40
C TRP A 200 -6.41 -27.65 19.04
N VAL A 201 -6.35 -26.35 19.36
CA VAL A 201 -5.18 -25.50 19.11
C VAL A 201 -4.04 -25.79 20.10
N GLY A 202 -4.34 -26.15 21.34
CA GLY A 202 -3.36 -26.62 22.32
C GLY A 202 -2.78 -27.98 21.95
N SER A 203 -3.60 -28.90 21.45
CA SER A 203 -3.16 -30.20 20.94
C SER A 203 -2.32 -30.05 19.67
N LEU A 204 -2.73 -29.18 18.73
CA LEU A 204 -1.92 -28.85 17.54
C LEU A 204 -0.65 -28.05 17.88
N GLY A 205 -0.69 -27.22 18.92
CA GLY A 205 0.44 -26.44 19.42
C GLY A 205 1.52 -27.32 20.08
N GLN A 206 1.12 -28.40 20.76
CA GLN A 206 2.05 -29.41 21.30
C GLN A 206 2.77 -30.20 20.20
N PHE A 207 2.14 -30.41 19.05
CA PHE A 207 2.81 -30.98 17.86
C PHE A 207 3.68 -29.95 17.10
N ALA A 208 3.46 -28.65 17.31
CA ALA A 208 4.12 -27.57 16.55
C ALA A 208 5.24 -26.82 17.31
N GLY A 209 5.57 -27.22 18.54
CA GLY A 209 6.80 -26.82 19.24
C GLY A 209 7.04 -25.31 19.39
N GLY A 210 5.99 -24.51 19.69
CA GLY A 210 6.14 -23.07 19.92
C GLY A 210 5.49 -22.64 21.23
N SER A 211 6.29 -22.30 22.23
CA SER A 211 5.87 -21.64 23.46
C SER A 211 5.33 -20.23 23.13
N ARG A 212 4.13 -19.92 23.64
CA ARG A 212 3.47 -18.60 23.50
C ARG A 212 3.96 -17.62 24.58
N GLU A 213 5.26 -17.44 24.67
CA GLU A 213 5.86 -16.41 25.51
C GLU A 213 6.36 -15.28 24.61
N GLY A 214 5.44 -14.46 24.14
CA GLY A 214 5.76 -13.31 23.31
C GLY A 214 4.58 -12.38 23.28
N SER A 215 4.52 -11.46 24.24
CA SER A 215 3.68 -10.27 24.15
C SER A 215 3.96 -9.62 22.80
N ILE A 216 2.95 -9.57 21.93
CA ILE A 216 3.06 -8.91 20.64
C ILE A 216 3.44 -7.45 20.94
N ALA A 217 4.62 -7.01 20.53
CA ALA A 217 5.15 -5.68 20.77
C ALA A 217 4.49 -4.67 19.82
N LEU A 218 3.16 -4.63 19.82
CA LEU A 218 2.38 -3.63 19.12
C LEU A 218 2.29 -2.37 19.98
N PRO A 219 2.34 -1.18 19.34
CA PRO A 219 2.23 0.08 20.04
C PRO A 219 0.82 0.27 20.65
N MET A 220 0.66 -0.09 21.91
CA MET A 220 -0.55 0.14 22.68
C MET A 220 -0.47 1.48 23.42
N GLY A 221 -1.64 2.08 23.71
CA GLY A 221 -1.74 3.28 24.55
C GLY A 221 -1.89 4.62 23.82
N LEU A 222 -1.68 4.66 22.49
CA LEU A 222 -1.98 5.85 21.70
C LEU A 222 -3.47 6.00 21.40
N SER A 223 -3.98 7.24 21.51
CA SER A 223 -5.35 7.60 21.16
C SER A 223 -5.62 7.53 19.66
N LEU A 224 -6.90 7.43 19.28
CA LEU A 224 -7.32 7.50 17.87
C LEU A 224 -6.78 8.76 17.17
N GLY A 225 -6.79 9.91 17.86
CA GLY A 225 -6.25 11.16 17.32
C GLY A 225 -4.77 11.08 16.96
N GLN A 226 -3.96 10.40 17.77
CA GLN A 226 -2.54 10.18 17.50
C GLN A 226 -2.33 9.24 16.30
N TRP A 227 -3.12 8.17 16.17
CA TRP A 227 -3.04 7.28 15.01
C TRP A 227 -3.46 7.94 13.70
N LEU A 228 -4.52 8.77 13.74
CA LEU A 228 -4.92 9.61 12.62
C LEU A 228 -3.81 10.62 12.26
N LEU A 229 -3.15 11.21 13.26
CA LEU A 229 -2.03 12.13 13.04
C LEU A 229 -0.82 11.42 12.40
N ILE A 230 -0.41 10.26 12.92
CA ILE A 230 0.72 9.48 12.41
C ILE A 230 0.43 9.09 10.96
N GLY A 231 -0.65 8.34 10.71
CA GLY A 231 -0.99 7.85 9.37
C GLY A 231 -1.30 8.99 8.39
N GLY A 232 -2.06 9.99 8.83
CA GLY A 232 -2.40 11.17 8.03
C GLY A 232 -1.17 11.97 7.61
N THR A 233 -0.25 12.25 8.53
CA THR A 233 0.97 13.01 8.24
C THR A 233 1.91 12.21 7.36
N SER A 234 2.23 10.97 7.76
CA SER A 234 3.18 10.13 7.01
C SER A 234 2.68 9.82 5.60
N GLY A 235 1.39 9.49 5.47
CA GLY A 235 0.79 9.16 4.18
C GLY A 235 0.68 10.36 3.25
N PHE A 236 0.25 11.51 3.77
CA PHE A 236 0.15 12.74 2.98
C PHE A 236 1.52 13.25 2.53
N VAL A 237 2.51 13.28 3.44
CA VAL A 237 3.89 13.65 3.09
C VAL A 237 4.47 12.64 2.10
N GLY A 238 4.25 11.34 2.29
CA GLY A 238 4.68 10.29 1.37
C GLY A 238 4.19 10.50 -0.06
N ALA A 239 2.90 10.81 -0.24
CA ALA A 239 2.34 11.12 -1.57
C ALA A 239 2.96 12.38 -2.22
N TYR A 240 3.36 13.36 -1.41
CA TYR A 240 4.05 14.55 -1.91
C TYR A 240 5.53 14.28 -2.24
N VAL A 241 6.19 13.40 -1.47
CA VAL A 241 7.53 12.90 -1.80
C VAL A 241 7.50 12.16 -3.14
N ASP A 242 6.47 11.34 -3.37
CA ASP A 242 6.24 10.65 -4.64
C ASP A 242 6.15 11.65 -5.82
N SER A 243 5.25 12.63 -5.70
CA SER A 243 5.09 13.70 -6.69
C SER A 243 6.38 14.51 -6.92
N LEU A 244 7.18 14.74 -5.87
CA LEU A 244 8.45 15.45 -5.99
C LEU A 244 9.50 14.61 -6.73
N LEU A 245 9.64 13.34 -6.39
CA LEU A 245 10.54 12.41 -7.08
C LEU A 245 10.12 12.23 -8.54
N GLY A 246 8.81 12.11 -8.80
CA GLY A 246 8.21 12.08 -10.12
C GLY A 246 8.56 13.29 -10.99
N ALA A 247 8.44 14.49 -10.40
CA ALA A 247 8.74 15.73 -11.10
C ALA A 247 10.24 15.92 -11.40
N THR A 248 11.13 15.34 -10.59
CA THR A 248 12.57 15.67 -10.60
C THR A 248 13.42 14.58 -11.22
N VAL A 249 13.36 13.36 -10.66
CA VAL A 249 14.33 12.29 -10.93
C VAL A 249 13.72 11.12 -11.68
N GLN A 250 12.39 10.98 -11.72
CA GLN A 250 11.71 9.91 -12.44
C GLN A 250 12.03 9.92 -13.94
N ARG A 251 12.32 8.74 -14.46
CA ARG A 251 12.57 8.45 -15.86
C ARG A 251 11.31 8.70 -16.68
N MET A 252 11.41 9.62 -17.63
CA MET A 252 10.37 9.89 -18.62
C MET A 252 10.92 9.74 -20.03
N TYR A 253 10.03 9.39 -20.93
CA TYR A 253 10.27 9.25 -22.35
C TYR A 253 9.38 10.22 -23.13
N ARG A 254 9.75 10.53 -24.37
CA ARG A 254 8.97 11.34 -25.30
C ARG A 254 8.59 10.51 -26.51
N CYS A 255 7.32 10.55 -26.89
CA CYS A 255 6.83 9.82 -28.05
C CYS A 255 7.16 10.60 -29.34
N PRO A 256 7.90 10.01 -30.31
CA PRO A 256 8.26 10.71 -31.56
C PRO A 256 7.07 10.92 -32.51
N VAL A 257 5.89 10.33 -32.22
CA VAL A 257 4.70 10.43 -33.08
C VAL A 257 3.77 11.55 -32.63
N CYS A 258 3.46 11.63 -31.33
CA CYS A 258 2.49 12.58 -30.79
C CYS A 258 3.11 13.64 -29.87
N ASP A 259 4.43 13.62 -29.70
CA ASP A 259 5.23 14.56 -28.90
C ASP A 259 4.91 14.59 -27.40
N LYS A 260 4.11 13.65 -26.89
CA LYS A 260 3.75 13.55 -25.47
C LYS A 260 4.89 12.93 -24.65
N GLN A 261 5.10 13.45 -23.43
CA GLN A 261 5.89 12.78 -22.40
C GLN A 261 5.11 11.60 -21.83
N VAL A 262 5.75 10.45 -21.70
CA VAL A 262 5.16 9.19 -21.25
C VAL A 262 6.14 8.40 -20.38
N GLU A 263 5.63 7.46 -19.60
CA GLU A 263 6.43 6.65 -18.67
C GLU A 263 6.89 5.31 -19.27
N VAL A 264 6.46 5.03 -20.51
CA VAL A 264 6.73 3.75 -21.19
C VAL A 264 7.71 3.88 -22.35
N GLU A 265 8.38 2.76 -22.61
CA GLU A 265 9.39 2.61 -23.66
C GLU A 265 8.78 2.46 -25.06
N ALA A 266 7.46 2.26 -25.18
CA ALA A 266 6.75 2.21 -26.45
C ALA A 266 5.40 2.93 -26.36
N HIS A 267 5.12 3.79 -27.35
CA HIS A 267 3.89 4.57 -27.45
C HIS A 267 3.54 4.84 -28.93
N CYS A 268 2.25 4.87 -29.29
CA CYS A 268 1.81 4.98 -30.69
C CYS A 268 2.44 3.92 -31.64
N GLY A 269 2.70 2.71 -31.14
CA GLY A 269 3.30 1.62 -31.92
C GLY A 269 4.77 1.80 -32.27
N LYS A 270 5.47 2.79 -31.68
CA LYS A 270 6.90 3.04 -31.88
C LYS A 270 7.64 3.11 -30.53
N PRO A 271 8.95 2.79 -30.50
CA PRO A 271 9.77 3.02 -29.32
C PRO A 271 9.84 4.52 -29.01
N THR A 272 9.81 4.86 -27.72
CA THR A 272 9.91 6.24 -27.23
C THR A 272 11.38 6.62 -27.02
N LEU A 273 11.66 7.92 -26.98
CA LEU A 273 13.02 8.45 -26.79
C LEU A 273 13.21 8.91 -25.34
N PRO A 274 14.37 8.68 -24.72
CA PRO A 274 14.71 9.29 -23.43
C PRO A 274 14.47 10.80 -23.41
N ASP A 275 13.77 11.32 -22.39
CA ASP A 275 13.50 12.76 -22.26
C ASP A 275 14.17 13.35 -21.00
N ARG A 276 13.91 12.76 -19.82
CA ARG A 276 14.50 13.20 -18.54
C ARG A 276 14.58 12.07 -17.52
N GLY A 277 15.21 12.36 -16.38
CA GLY A 277 15.28 11.47 -15.22
C GLY A 277 16.39 10.42 -15.30
N LEU A 278 16.64 9.77 -14.15
CA LEU A 278 17.67 8.76 -13.99
C LEU A 278 17.22 7.43 -14.56
N VAL A 279 18.11 6.69 -15.23
CA VAL A 279 17.77 5.43 -15.94
C VAL A 279 17.12 4.39 -15.02
N TRP A 280 17.53 4.33 -13.75
CA TRP A 280 17.01 3.38 -12.77
C TRP A 280 15.76 3.87 -12.02
N MET A 281 15.44 5.17 -12.09
CA MET A 281 14.34 5.79 -11.34
C MET A 281 13.03 5.69 -12.13
N ASN A 282 12.52 4.49 -12.31
CA ASN A 282 11.19 4.29 -12.87
C ASN A 282 10.09 4.56 -11.81
N ASN A 283 8.82 4.48 -12.21
CA ASN A 283 7.69 4.69 -11.30
C ASN A 283 7.73 3.74 -10.09
N ASP A 284 8.09 2.47 -10.30
CA ASP A 284 8.16 1.48 -9.21
C ASP A 284 9.23 1.87 -8.16
N ALA A 285 10.38 2.41 -8.60
CA ALA A 285 11.42 2.92 -7.72
C ALA A 285 10.97 4.16 -6.94
N VAL A 286 10.23 5.06 -7.60
CA VAL A 286 9.64 6.25 -6.96
C VAL A 286 8.68 5.82 -5.84
N ASN A 287 7.77 4.89 -6.13
CA ASN A 287 6.82 4.33 -5.16
C ASN A 287 7.52 3.68 -3.96
N ILE A 288 8.60 2.93 -4.20
CA ILE A 288 9.39 2.31 -3.12
C ILE A 288 10.00 3.38 -2.23
N LEU A 289 10.64 4.40 -2.80
CA LEU A 289 11.31 5.45 -2.05
C LEU A 289 10.32 6.32 -1.26
N SER A 290 9.17 6.66 -1.86
CA SER A 290 8.12 7.42 -1.20
C SER A 290 7.50 6.63 -0.03
N ALA A 291 7.26 5.32 -0.22
CA ALA A 291 6.79 4.43 0.84
C ALA A 291 7.80 4.29 1.99
N LEU A 292 9.10 4.09 1.68
CA LEU A 292 10.16 4.01 2.69
C LEU A 292 10.25 5.31 3.52
N ALA A 293 10.22 6.47 2.86
CA ALA A 293 10.24 7.77 3.53
C ALA A 293 9.04 7.92 4.49
N ALA A 294 7.83 7.57 4.03
CA ALA A 294 6.64 7.60 4.86
C ALA A 294 6.68 6.61 6.04
N GLY A 295 7.20 5.41 5.82
CA GLY A 295 7.42 4.43 6.89
C GLY A 295 8.33 4.97 7.99
N LEU A 296 9.45 5.59 7.62
CA LEU A 296 10.36 6.22 8.59
C LEU A 296 9.73 7.39 9.34
N ILE A 297 8.95 8.24 8.64
CA ILE A 297 8.22 9.35 9.26
C ILE A 297 7.20 8.81 10.27
N ALA A 298 6.42 7.80 9.89
CA ALA A 298 5.42 7.20 10.78
C ALA A 298 6.08 6.57 12.00
N ALA A 299 7.18 5.83 11.81
CA ALA A 299 7.94 5.23 12.90
C ALA A 299 8.51 6.28 13.86
N GLY A 300 9.12 7.34 13.34
CA GLY A 300 9.62 8.44 14.16
C GLY A 300 8.52 9.15 14.95
N LEU A 301 7.39 9.47 14.31
CA LEU A 301 6.24 10.09 14.99
C LEU A 301 5.61 9.16 16.02
N GLY A 302 5.45 7.88 15.69
CA GLY A 302 4.86 6.89 16.58
C GLY A 302 5.70 6.68 17.83
N LEU A 303 7.01 6.49 17.67
CA LEU A 303 7.95 6.34 18.79
C LEU A 303 8.13 7.62 19.61
N TRP A 304 7.88 8.79 19.03
CA TRP A 304 7.93 10.06 19.77
C TRP A 304 6.67 10.32 20.60
N LEU A 305 5.51 9.82 20.15
CA LEU A 305 4.22 10.03 20.80
C LEU A 305 3.88 8.99 21.88
N GLY A 306 4.51 7.82 21.84
CA GLY A 306 4.29 6.68 22.75
C GLY A 306 5.43 6.54 23.75
#